data_AF-A0A0N8BXY2-F1
#
_entry.id   AF-A0A0N8BXY2-F1
#
_cell.length_a   1.000
_cell.length_b   1.000
_cell.length_c   1.000
_cell.angle_alpha   90.00
_cell.angle_beta   90.00
_cell.angle_gamma   90.00
#
_symmetry.space_group_name_H-M   'P 1'
#
loop_
_entity.id
_entity.type
_entity.pdbx_description
1 polymer ?
#
loop_
_entity_poly.entity_id
_entity_poly.type
_entity_poly.pdbx_seq_one_letter_code
_entity_poly.pdbx_strand_id
1 'polypeptide(L)'
;MAVNVYSTSVTTENLSRHDMLAWVNDCLMSNLTKIEEMCTGAAYCQFMDMLFPGSMMVKKVKYKTNLEHEYIQNFKLLQGSFKKMNVDKIIPVDKLIKGRFQDNFEFLQWFKKFFDANYDGSPYDAVEARGGEVLGLGPATQGGSQSHLGGSGRHSPSTGSYSRQAYNKPAPHRTGIAQEMVFHIKRSPLASFVLVWLLFCIRRMVFGI
;
A
#
# COMPACT_ATOMS: atom_id res chain seq x y z
N MET A 1 -12.70 -9.17 -12.80
CA MET A 1 -13.03 -9.87 -11.54
C MET A 1 -11.73 -10.34 -10.93
N ALA A 2 -11.54 -10.21 -9.62
CA ALA A 2 -10.31 -10.63 -8.97
C ALA A 2 -10.29 -12.15 -8.73
N VAL A 3 -9.10 -12.74 -8.73
CA VAL A 3 -8.84 -14.10 -8.27
C VAL A 3 -8.75 -14.08 -6.74
N ASN A 4 -9.66 -14.79 -6.08
CA ASN A 4 -9.68 -14.92 -4.62
C ASN A 4 -8.62 -15.91 -4.14
N VAL A 5 -8.05 -15.64 -2.95
CA VAL A 5 -7.08 -16.52 -2.28
C VAL A 5 -7.52 -16.82 -0.85
N TYR A 6 -7.31 -18.05 -0.41
CA TYR A 6 -7.70 -18.54 0.92
C TYR A 6 -6.46 -19.04 1.68
N SER A 7 -6.48 -18.90 3.00
CA SER A 7 -5.41 -19.43 3.86
C SER A 7 -5.56 -20.95 3.97
N THR A 8 -4.84 -21.71 3.16
CA THR A 8 -4.67 -23.17 3.36
C THR A 8 -3.34 -23.42 4.08
N SER A 9 -3.32 -24.38 5.01
CA SER A 9 -2.14 -24.73 5.82
C SER A 9 -0.92 -25.21 5.01
N VAL A 10 -1.09 -25.38 3.69
CA VAL A 10 -0.05 -25.77 2.73
C VAL A 10 0.29 -24.56 1.85
N THR A 11 1.14 -23.66 2.36
CA THR A 11 1.79 -22.64 1.51
C THR A 11 3.22 -22.45 1.99
N THR A 12 4.19 -22.78 1.15
CA THR A 12 5.61 -22.93 1.50
C THR A 12 6.41 -21.62 1.62
N GLU A 13 5.80 -20.45 1.42
CA GLU A 13 6.54 -19.17 1.39
C GLU A 13 5.78 -18.05 2.13
N ASN A 14 5.85 -18.07 3.46
CA ASN A 14 5.49 -16.89 4.25
C ASN A 14 6.73 -15.98 4.35
N LEU A 15 6.66 -14.79 3.75
CA LEU A 15 7.73 -13.80 3.82
C LEU A 15 7.98 -13.35 5.26
N SER A 16 9.24 -13.04 5.57
CA SER A 16 9.61 -12.44 6.86
C SER A 16 9.07 -11.01 6.97
N ARG A 17 9.06 -10.45 8.19
CA ARG A 17 8.69 -9.05 8.43
C ARG A 17 9.50 -8.07 7.57
N HIS A 18 10.81 -8.28 7.46
CA HIS A 18 11.68 -7.37 6.71
C HIS A 18 11.41 -7.46 5.21
N ASP A 19 11.29 -8.67 4.68
CA ASP A 19 11.02 -8.87 3.25
C ASP A 19 9.65 -8.31 2.85
N MET A 20 8.66 -8.40 3.76
CA MET A 20 7.35 -7.84 3.52
C MET A 20 7.38 -6.30 3.47
N LEU A 21 8.12 -5.66 4.37
CA LEU A 21 8.30 -4.19 4.32
C LEU A 21 9.08 -3.75 3.09
N ALA A 22 10.16 -4.46 2.74
CA ALA A 22 10.93 -4.20 1.53
C ALA A 22 10.03 -4.27 0.30
N TRP A 23 9.23 -5.34 0.17
CA TRP A 23 8.27 -5.48 -0.93
C TRP A 23 7.28 -4.31 -1.03
N VAL A 24 6.70 -3.87 0.10
CA VAL A 24 5.77 -2.73 0.08
C VAL A 24 6.48 -1.45 -0.36
N ASN A 25 7.66 -1.19 0.20
CA ASN A 25 8.44 0.00 -0.09
C ASN A 25 8.90 0.05 -1.55
N ASP A 26 9.32 -1.08 -2.11
CA ASP A 26 9.75 -1.19 -3.50
C ASP A 26 8.58 -0.98 -4.47
N CYS A 27 7.40 -1.55 -4.17
CA CYS A 27 6.24 -1.40 -5.04
C CYS A 27 5.65 0.02 -5.02
N LEU A 28 5.62 0.64 -3.84
CA LEU A 28 4.92 1.91 -3.65
C LEU A 28 5.86 3.11 -3.54
N MET A 29 7.18 2.94 -3.67
CA MET A 29 8.14 4.03 -3.46
C MET A 29 7.87 4.74 -2.11
N SER A 30 7.79 3.94 -1.05
CA SER A 30 7.53 4.40 0.33
C SER A 30 8.71 4.10 1.26
N ASN A 31 8.67 4.66 2.47
CA ASN A 31 9.70 4.49 3.50
C ASN A 31 9.10 3.96 4.81
N LEU A 32 8.23 2.94 4.73
CA LEU A 32 7.63 2.33 5.91
C LEU A 32 8.69 1.54 6.67
N THR A 33 8.73 1.74 7.99
CA THR A 33 9.72 1.11 8.87
C THR A 33 9.09 0.01 9.73
N LYS A 34 7.77 0.06 9.92
CA LYS A 34 7.00 -0.84 10.75
C LYS A 34 5.77 -1.33 10.01
N ILE A 35 5.42 -2.61 10.20
CA ILE A 35 4.22 -3.21 9.59
C ILE A 35 2.95 -2.52 10.09
N GLU A 36 2.99 -2.04 11.32
CA GLU A 36 1.93 -1.29 11.99
C GLU A 36 1.53 -0.03 11.21
N GLU A 37 2.43 0.57 10.41
CA GLU A 37 2.12 1.74 9.58
C GLU A 37 1.13 1.42 8.43
N MET A 38 0.95 0.13 8.11
CA MET A 38 -0.08 -0.32 7.17
C MET A 38 -1.51 -0.10 7.70
N CYS A 39 -1.66 0.20 9.00
CA CYS A 39 -2.95 0.50 9.64
C CYS A 39 -3.66 1.72 9.04
N THR A 40 -2.93 2.58 8.33
CA THR A 40 -3.51 3.75 7.65
C THR A 40 -4.47 3.36 6.53
N GLY A 41 -4.36 2.14 6.00
CA GLY A 41 -5.14 1.65 4.86
C GLY A 41 -4.74 2.24 3.50
N ALA A 42 -3.89 3.27 3.46
CA ALA A 42 -3.53 3.99 2.23
C ALA A 42 -2.72 3.12 1.25
N ALA A 43 -1.77 2.32 1.77
CA ALA A 43 -0.99 1.39 0.96
C ALA A 43 -1.86 0.35 0.25
N TYR A 44 -2.82 -0.24 0.96
CA TYR A 44 -3.76 -1.20 0.36
C TYR A 44 -4.64 -0.56 -0.71
N CYS A 45 -5.08 0.68 -0.48
CA CYS A 45 -5.83 1.45 -1.48
C CYS A 45 -5.02 1.63 -2.76
N GLN A 46 -3.72 1.92 -2.62
CA GLN A 46 -2.83 2.09 -3.76
C GLN A 46 -2.53 0.78 -4.49
N PHE A 47 -2.32 -0.31 -3.76
CA PHE A 47 -2.19 -1.63 -4.38
C PHE A 47 -3.43 -2.05 -5.18
N MET A 48 -4.63 -1.72 -4.70
CA MET A 48 -5.85 -2.02 -5.44
C MET A 48 -5.99 -1.20 -6.73
N ASP A 49 -5.48 0.03 -6.74
CA ASP A 49 -5.39 0.85 -7.95
C ASP A 49 -4.39 0.26 -8.95
N MET A 50 -3.25 -0.23 -8.45
CA MET A 50 -2.22 -0.92 -9.24
C MET A 50 -2.75 -2.24 -9.85
N LEU A 51 -3.44 -3.07 -9.07
CA LEU A 51 -4.00 -4.34 -9.54
C LEU A 51 -5.18 -4.16 -10.49
N PHE A 52 -6.06 -3.20 -10.18
CA PHE A 52 -7.31 -3.00 -10.89
C PHE A 52 -7.59 -1.50 -11.08
N PRO A 53 -6.99 -0.88 -12.12
CA PRO A 53 -7.20 0.53 -12.42
C PRO A 53 -8.69 0.87 -12.53
N GLY A 54 -9.10 1.97 -11.91
CA GLY A 54 -10.51 2.42 -11.88
C GLY A 54 -11.40 1.74 -10.83
N SER A 55 -10.91 0.70 -10.13
CA SER A 55 -11.63 0.11 -9.00
C SER A 55 -11.66 1.06 -7.78
N MET A 56 -10.59 1.86 -7.62
CA MET A 56 -10.34 2.74 -6.48
C MET A 56 -10.60 4.22 -6.79
N MET A 57 -11.06 4.97 -5.78
CA MET A 57 -11.14 6.43 -5.83
C MET A 57 -9.87 7.06 -5.24
N VAL A 58 -8.76 6.95 -5.97
CA VAL A 58 -7.40 7.34 -5.53
C VAL A 58 -7.36 8.74 -4.91
N LYS A 59 -8.04 9.72 -5.52
CA LYS A 59 -8.12 11.12 -5.05
C LYS A 59 -8.75 11.30 -3.65
N LYS A 60 -9.49 10.32 -3.15
CA LYS A 60 -10.13 10.38 -1.82
C LYS A 60 -9.28 9.74 -0.72
N VAL A 61 -8.20 9.05 -1.09
CA VAL A 61 -7.32 8.36 -0.15
C VAL A 61 -6.51 9.40 0.62
N LYS A 62 -6.39 9.21 1.93
CA LYS A 62 -5.52 10.00 2.80
C LYS A 62 -4.18 9.28 2.93
N TYR A 63 -3.17 9.73 2.17
CA TYR A 63 -1.86 9.05 2.10
C TYR A 63 -0.96 9.32 3.30
N LYS A 64 -1.15 10.47 3.95
CA LYS A 64 -0.36 10.91 5.09
C LYS A 64 -1.24 11.41 6.22
N THR A 65 -1.45 10.59 7.24
CA THR A 65 -2.32 10.94 8.38
C THR A 65 -1.95 10.17 9.65
N ASN A 66 -2.36 10.72 10.79
CA ASN A 66 -2.26 10.13 12.13
C ASN A 66 -3.64 9.93 12.79
N LEU A 67 -4.73 10.20 12.07
CA LEU A 67 -6.07 10.25 12.64
C LEU A 67 -6.83 8.95 12.34
N GLU A 68 -7.25 8.23 13.38
CA GLU A 68 -7.93 6.92 13.24
C GLU A 68 -9.20 7.02 12.37
N HIS A 69 -9.95 8.12 12.47
CA HIS A 69 -11.15 8.32 11.65
C HIS A 69 -10.83 8.45 10.16
N GLU A 70 -9.64 8.91 9.78
CA GLU A 70 -9.18 8.93 8.39
C GLU A 70 -8.73 7.53 7.92
N TYR A 71 -8.19 6.71 8.82
CA TYR A 71 -7.88 5.31 8.50
C TYR A 71 -9.16 4.53 8.17
N ILE A 72 -10.22 4.76 8.96
CA ILE A 72 -11.54 4.17 8.69
C ILE A 72 -12.06 4.59 7.30
N GLN A 73 -11.87 5.85 6.90
CA GLN A 73 -12.26 6.32 5.56
C GLN A 73 -11.50 5.58 4.46
N ASN A 74 -10.17 5.42 4.61
CA ASN A 74 -9.35 4.66 3.67
C ASN A 74 -9.82 3.19 3.58
N PHE A 75 -10.09 2.52 4.70
CA PHE A 75 -10.57 1.15 4.69
C PHE A 75 -11.97 1.00 4.07
N LYS A 76 -12.85 2.00 4.20
CA LYS A 76 -14.14 2.02 3.48
C LYS A 76 -13.96 2.12 1.97
N LEU A 77 -12.98 2.90 1.50
CA LEU A 77 -12.64 2.93 0.07
C LEU A 77 -12.14 1.56 -0.40
N LEU A 78 -11.27 0.92 0.39
CA LEU A 78 -10.77 -0.42 0.11
C LEU A 78 -11.89 -1.46 0.03
N GLN A 79 -12.81 -1.49 1.00
CA GLN A 79 -14.00 -2.34 0.99
C GLN A 79 -14.86 -2.11 -0.26
N GLY A 80 -15.02 -0.85 -0.67
CA GLY A 80 -15.72 -0.49 -1.90
C GLY A 80 -15.09 -1.12 -3.15
N SER A 81 -13.76 -1.11 -3.25
CA SER A 81 -13.05 -1.77 -4.36
C SER A 81 -13.12 -3.30 -4.29
N PHE A 82 -12.99 -3.89 -3.09
CA PHE A 82 -13.17 -5.33 -2.89
C PHE A 82 -14.54 -5.78 -3.39
N LYS A 83 -15.60 -5.03 -3.06
CA LYS A 83 -16.95 -5.30 -3.55
C LYS A 83 -17.06 -5.20 -5.08
N LYS A 84 -16.46 -4.17 -5.70
CA LYS A 84 -16.47 -4.02 -7.17
C LYS A 84 -15.75 -5.18 -7.87
N MET A 85 -14.67 -5.67 -7.28
CA MET A 85 -13.85 -6.74 -7.85
C MET A 85 -14.27 -8.14 -7.42
N ASN A 86 -15.30 -8.26 -6.57
CA ASN A 86 -15.81 -9.49 -5.97
C ASN A 86 -14.73 -10.27 -5.20
N VAL A 87 -14.04 -9.55 -4.32
CA VAL A 87 -13.10 -10.11 -3.36
C VAL A 87 -13.86 -10.51 -2.10
N ASP A 88 -13.84 -11.80 -1.75
CA ASP A 88 -14.63 -12.36 -0.65
C ASP A 88 -14.01 -12.12 0.74
N LYS A 89 -12.74 -11.67 0.77
CA LYS A 89 -12.02 -11.49 2.03
C LYS A 89 -12.62 -10.35 2.84
N ILE A 90 -13.09 -10.70 4.03
CA ILE A 90 -13.50 -9.73 5.05
C ILE A 90 -12.26 -9.02 5.59
N ILE A 91 -12.30 -7.69 5.57
CA ILE A 91 -11.25 -6.81 6.11
C ILE A 91 -11.58 -6.55 7.59
N PRO A 92 -10.73 -6.97 8.55
CA PRO A 92 -10.98 -6.75 9.98
C PRO A 92 -10.61 -5.31 10.40
N VAL A 93 -11.34 -4.32 9.87
CA VAL A 93 -11.02 -2.88 10.00
C VAL A 93 -10.76 -2.46 11.45
N ASP A 94 -11.64 -2.84 12.39
CA ASP A 94 -11.53 -2.47 13.80
C ASP A 94 -10.23 -2.93 14.47
N LYS A 95 -9.65 -4.02 13.97
CA LYS A 95 -8.37 -4.55 14.47
C LYS A 95 -7.18 -3.88 13.79
N LEU A 96 -7.28 -3.64 12.48
CA LEU A 96 -6.20 -3.07 11.69
C LEU A 96 -5.90 -1.64 12.09
N ILE A 97 -6.94 -0.80 12.21
CA ILE A 97 -6.79 0.64 12.52
C ILE A 97 -6.13 0.91 13.88
N LYS A 98 -6.14 -0.08 14.79
CA LYS A 98 -5.45 0.01 16.09
C LYS A 98 -3.94 -0.13 15.98
N GLY A 99 -3.39 -0.39 14.79
CA GLY A 99 -1.96 -0.50 14.57
C GLY A 99 -1.33 -1.70 15.28
N ARG A 100 -2.10 -2.75 15.58
CA ARG A 100 -1.55 -3.96 16.21
C ARG A 100 -0.74 -4.77 15.20
N PHE A 101 0.50 -5.11 15.55
CA PHE A 101 1.42 -5.83 14.67
C PHE A 101 0.82 -7.14 14.13
N GLN A 102 0.28 -7.99 15.01
CA GLN A 102 -0.21 -9.31 14.62
C GLN A 102 -1.35 -9.24 13.59
N ASP A 103 -2.36 -8.42 13.85
CA ASP A 103 -3.51 -8.26 12.95
C ASP A 103 -3.09 -7.66 11.60
N ASN A 104 -2.20 -6.64 11.62
CA ASN A 104 -1.71 -5.99 10.41
C ASN A 104 -0.82 -6.94 9.58
N PHE A 105 0.03 -7.73 10.24
CA PHE A 105 0.92 -8.65 9.57
C PHE A 105 0.15 -9.83 8.95
N GLU A 106 -0.83 -10.39 9.66
CA GLU A 106 -1.69 -11.45 9.12
C GLU A 106 -2.45 -10.98 7.87
N PHE A 107 -3.04 -9.78 7.93
CA PHE A 107 -3.75 -9.23 6.78
C PHE A 107 -2.81 -8.95 5.61
N LEU A 108 -1.62 -8.42 5.87
CA LEU A 108 -0.61 -8.15 4.84
C LEU A 108 -0.10 -9.43 4.16
N GLN A 109 0.11 -10.51 4.92
CA GLN A 109 0.49 -11.81 4.35
C GLN A 109 -0.56 -12.34 3.38
N TRP A 110 -1.82 -12.28 3.77
CA TRP A 110 -2.91 -12.64 2.86
C TRP A 110 -2.94 -11.71 1.64
N PHE A 111 -2.78 -10.40 1.86
CA PHE A 111 -2.82 -9.41 0.79
C PHE A 111 -1.69 -9.63 -0.22
N LYS A 112 -0.50 -10.03 0.23
CA LYS A 112 0.62 -10.40 -0.66
C LYS A 112 0.26 -11.58 -1.57
N LYS A 113 -0.35 -12.63 -1.01
CA LYS A 113 -0.81 -13.78 -1.82
C LYS A 113 -1.89 -13.35 -2.82
N PHE A 114 -2.79 -12.47 -2.40
CA PHE A 114 -3.82 -11.90 -3.27
C PHE A 114 -3.19 -11.07 -4.40
N PHE A 115 -2.20 -10.24 -4.09
CA PHE A 115 -1.46 -9.44 -5.06
C PHE A 115 -0.75 -10.32 -6.09
N ASP A 116 0.00 -11.33 -5.64
CA ASP A 116 0.73 -12.24 -6.54
C ASP A 116 -0.19 -13.03 -7.47
N ALA A 117 -1.42 -13.33 -7.03
CA ALA A 117 -2.40 -14.04 -7.84
C ALA A 117 -3.08 -13.16 -8.91
N ASN A 118 -3.00 -11.83 -8.77
CA ASN A 118 -3.75 -10.89 -9.59
C ASN A 118 -2.88 -9.91 -10.39
N TYR A 119 -1.63 -9.70 -9.99
CA TYR A 119 -0.74 -8.76 -10.67
C TYR A 119 -0.31 -9.31 -12.03
N ASP A 120 -0.52 -8.52 -13.07
CA ASP A 120 -0.26 -8.87 -14.47
C ASP A 120 1.15 -8.44 -14.94
N GLY A 121 1.91 -7.74 -14.09
CA GLY A 121 3.24 -7.21 -14.40
C GLY A 121 3.21 -5.83 -15.05
N SER A 122 2.04 -5.19 -15.15
CA SER A 122 1.92 -3.84 -15.72
C SER A 122 2.72 -2.81 -14.91
N PRO A 123 3.48 -1.91 -15.56
CA PRO A 123 4.22 -0.88 -14.84
C PRO A 123 3.26 0.09 -14.13
N TYR A 124 3.65 0.55 -12.94
CA TYR A 124 2.86 1.46 -12.13
C TYR A 124 3.74 2.53 -11.50
N ASP A 125 3.43 3.81 -11.75
CA ASP A 125 4.08 4.94 -11.07
C ASP A 125 3.31 5.30 -9.80
N ALA A 126 3.81 4.80 -8.66
CA ALA A 126 3.20 5.02 -7.37
C ALA A 126 3.29 6.48 -6.88
N VAL A 127 4.30 7.24 -7.30
CA VAL A 127 4.47 8.62 -6.84
C VAL A 127 3.50 9.52 -7.60
N GLU A 128 3.38 9.32 -8.90
CA GLU A 128 2.43 10.05 -9.74
C GLU A 128 0.98 9.76 -9.33
N ALA A 129 0.64 8.48 -9.08
CA ALA A 129 -0.70 8.10 -8.64
C ALA A 129 -1.12 8.78 -7.33
N ARG A 130 -0.17 9.08 -6.44
CA ARG A 130 -0.40 9.85 -5.20
C ARG A 130 -0.41 11.36 -5.40
N GLY A 131 -0.14 11.87 -6.60
CA GLY A 131 0.07 13.30 -6.84
C GLY A 131 1.31 13.85 -6.13
N GLY A 132 2.32 13.00 -5.89
CA GLY A 132 3.56 13.36 -5.19
C GLY A 132 3.48 13.33 -3.66
N GLU A 133 2.35 12.93 -3.07
CA GLU A 133 2.24 12.78 -1.62
C GLU A 133 3.09 11.61 -1.10
N VAL A 134 3.65 11.79 0.10
CA VAL A 134 4.40 10.73 0.80
C VAL A 134 3.41 9.80 1.49
N LEU A 135 3.62 8.50 1.34
CA LEU A 135 2.84 7.47 2.02
C LEU A 135 3.39 7.22 3.43
N GLY A 136 2.51 7.21 4.44
CA GLY A 136 2.85 6.80 5.79
C GLY A 136 2.14 7.62 6.87
N LEU A 137 2.69 7.58 8.08
CA LEU A 137 2.18 8.38 9.19
C LEU A 137 2.45 9.87 8.97
N GLY A 138 1.52 10.70 9.42
CA GLY A 138 1.68 12.15 9.41
C GLY A 138 2.83 12.61 10.34
N PRO A 139 3.27 13.88 10.25
CA PRO A 139 4.16 14.42 11.26
C PRO A 139 3.50 14.25 12.62
N ALA A 140 4.22 13.69 13.59
CA ALA A 140 3.73 13.64 14.97
C ALA A 140 3.50 15.09 15.41
N THR A 141 2.24 15.50 15.48
CA THR A 141 1.89 16.75 16.14
C THR A 141 2.25 16.54 17.60
N GLN A 142 3.42 17.01 18.01
CA GLN A 142 3.74 17.13 19.43
C GLN A 142 2.62 17.98 20.02
N GLY A 143 1.72 17.35 20.78
CA GLY A 143 0.75 18.04 21.58
C GLY A 143 1.51 18.88 22.60
N GLY A 144 1.79 20.12 22.26
CA GLY A 144 2.27 21.11 23.21
C GLY A 144 1.19 21.31 24.26
N SER A 145 1.49 20.93 25.49
CA SER A 145 0.73 21.30 26.68
C SER A 145 0.57 22.82 26.71
N GLN A 146 -0.61 23.33 26.34
CA GLN A 146 -0.96 24.72 26.60
C GLN A 146 -1.26 24.85 28.10
N SER A 147 -0.24 25.22 28.87
CA SER A 147 -0.43 25.83 30.18
C SER A 147 -0.99 27.24 29.99
N HIS A 148 -2.28 27.37 30.26
CA HIS A 148 -2.94 28.64 30.55
C HIS A 148 -2.18 29.36 31.68
N LEU A 149 -1.77 30.61 31.48
CA LEU A 149 -1.61 31.65 32.52
C LEU A 149 -1.33 33.03 31.87
N GLY A 150 -2.34 33.91 31.99
CA GLY A 150 -2.33 35.38 32.21
C GLY A 150 -1.34 36.32 31.50
N GLY A 151 -1.88 37.42 30.95
CA GLY A 151 -1.12 38.66 30.77
C GLY A 151 -1.71 39.67 29.79
N SER A 152 -2.43 40.66 30.30
CA SER A 152 -2.98 41.82 29.59
C SER A 152 -1.87 42.74 29.05
N GLY A 153 -2.04 43.30 27.84
CA GLY A 153 -1.20 44.38 27.33
C GLY A 153 -1.61 44.87 25.93
N ARG A 154 -2.09 46.12 25.86
CA ARG A 154 -2.39 46.88 24.63
C ARG A 154 -1.11 47.13 23.80
N HIS A 155 -1.29 47.36 22.49
CA HIS A 155 -0.74 48.48 21.68
C HIS A 155 -0.62 48.08 20.19
N SER A 156 -0.99 49.00 19.31
CA SER A 156 -0.84 49.02 17.84
C SER A 156 -0.38 50.46 17.48
N PRO A 157 -0.01 50.82 16.23
CA PRO A 157 0.65 50.11 15.12
C PRO A 157 1.89 50.89 14.57
N SER A 158 2.67 50.36 13.60
CA SER A 158 3.28 51.16 12.50
C SER A 158 4.13 50.34 11.49
N THR A 159 3.73 50.48 10.22
CA THR A 159 4.47 50.68 8.95
C THR A 159 5.87 50.12 8.64
N GLY A 160 5.98 49.57 7.41
CA GLY A 160 7.18 49.47 6.55
C GLY A 160 7.97 48.18 6.72
N SER A 161 8.47 47.45 5.71
CA SER A 161 8.70 47.71 4.29
C SER A 161 9.11 46.39 3.60
N TYR A 162 8.58 46.18 2.40
CA TYR A 162 9.08 45.41 1.25
C TYR A 162 10.57 45.01 1.26
N SER A 163 10.83 43.71 1.06
CA SER A 163 11.92 43.21 0.19
C SER A 163 11.64 41.77 -0.25
N ARG A 164 11.46 41.61 -1.57
CA ARG A 164 11.46 40.33 -2.28
C ARG A 164 12.86 39.71 -2.18
N GLN A 165 12.95 38.42 -1.90
CA GLN A 165 14.12 37.65 -2.29
C GLN A 165 13.72 36.29 -2.88
N ALA A 166 14.30 36.07 -4.05
CA ALA A 166 13.96 35.08 -5.03
C ALA A 166 14.27 33.65 -4.57
N TYR A 167 13.30 32.76 -4.78
CA TYR A 167 13.50 31.32 -4.66
C TYR A 167 14.20 30.82 -5.93
N ASN A 168 15.50 30.60 -5.84
CA ASN A 168 16.25 29.86 -6.85
C ASN A 168 15.94 28.37 -6.69
N LYS A 169 15.20 27.80 -7.65
CA LYS A 169 14.99 26.36 -7.80
C LYS A 169 16.25 25.70 -8.38
N PRO A 170 16.79 24.64 -7.77
CA PRO A 170 17.47 23.59 -8.51
C PRO A 170 16.48 22.47 -8.84
N ALA A 171 16.44 22.08 -10.12
CA ALA A 171 15.67 20.94 -10.61
C ALA A 171 16.22 19.62 -10.05
N PRO A 172 15.37 18.63 -9.68
CA PRO A 172 15.86 17.30 -9.39
C PRO A 172 16.08 16.55 -10.71
N HIS A 173 17.33 16.19 -10.90
CA HIS A 173 17.84 15.38 -11.99
C HIS A 173 17.25 13.97 -11.92
N ARG A 174 16.91 13.47 -13.10
CA ARG A 174 16.42 12.14 -13.44
C ARG A 174 17.42 11.05 -13.02
N THR A 175 16.99 10.06 -12.22
CA THR A 175 17.68 8.78 -12.04
C THR A 175 16.66 7.64 -12.10
N GLY A 176 16.30 7.25 -13.31
CA GLY A 176 15.67 5.96 -13.58
C GLY A 176 16.76 4.93 -13.84
N ILE A 177 16.98 3.99 -12.90
CA ILE A 177 17.76 2.77 -13.16
C ILE A 177 17.51 1.59 -12.18
N ALA A 178 16.50 1.64 -11.30
CA ALA A 178 16.30 0.58 -10.29
C ALA A 178 14.99 -0.23 -10.39
N GLN A 179 14.16 -0.03 -11.42
CA GLN A 179 12.87 -0.74 -11.54
C GLN A 179 13.01 -2.16 -12.13
N GLU A 180 14.08 -2.45 -12.87
CA GLU A 180 14.17 -3.68 -13.68
C GLU A 180 14.61 -4.95 -12.92
N MET A 181 15.24 -4.84 -11.75
CA MET A 181 15.97 -5.99 -11.19
C MET A 181 15.25 -6.77 -10.08
N VAL A 182 14.06 -6.36 -9.62
CA VAL A 182 13.35 -7.07 -8.52
C VAL A 182 12.14 -7.88 -9.00
N PHE A 183 11.57 -7.58 -10.17
CA PHE A 183 10.42 -8.34 -10.70
C PHE A 183 10.80 -9.67 -11.38
N HIS A 184 12.10 -9.98 -11.51
CA HIS A 184 12.56 -11.15 -12.25
C HIS A 184 12.61 -12.48 -11.46
N ILE A 185 12.18 -12.51 -10.19
CA ILE A 185 12.28 -13.72 -9.33
C ILE A 185 11.00 -14.60 -9.34
N LYS A 186 9.94 -14.26 -10.07
CA LYS A 186 8.76 -15.15 -10.18
C LYS A 186 8.24 -15.39 -11.60
N ARG A 187 9.13 -15.39 -12.59
CA ARG A 187 8.80 -15.90 -13.93
C ARG A 187 9.06 -17.41 -14.01
N SER A 188 8.11 -18.21 -13.52
CA SER A 188 7.93 -19.61 -13.98
C SER A 188 6.52 -20.15 -13.68
N PRO A 189 5.48 -19.76 -14.43
CA PRO A 189 4.20 -20.50 -14.43
C PRO A 189 4.22 -21.71 -15.38
N LEU A 190 5.25 -21.88 -16.22
CA LEU A 190 5.25 -22.92 -17.25
C LEU A 190 5.65 -24.33 -16.74
N ALA A 191 6.19 -24.47 -15.52
CA ALA A 191 6.55 -25.78 -15.01
C ALA A 191 5.35 -26.56 -14.41
N SER A 192 4.34 -25.87 -13.86
CA SER A 192 3.19 -26.56 -13.25
C SER A 192 2.13 -26.98 -14.26
N PHE A 193 1.92 -26.23 -15.35
CA PHE A 193 0.97 -26.64 -16.38
C PHE A 193 1.50 -27.78 -17.24
N VAL A 194 2.81 -27.82 -17.55
CA VAL A 194 3.37 -28.95 -18.31
C VAL A 194 3.34 -30.24 -17.48
N LEU A 195 3.58 -30.20 -16.17
CA LEU A 195 3.48 -31.41 -15.34
C LEU A 195 2.03 -31.90 -15.16
N VAL A 196 1.07 -30.99 -14.96
CA VAL A 196 -0.35 -31.36 -14.85
C VAL A 196 -0.91 -31.83 -16.20
N TRP A 197 -0.46 -31.24 -17.32
CA TRP A 197 -0.84 -31.68 -18.66
C TRP A 197 -0.13 -32.97 -19.09
N LEU A 198 1.12 -33.21 -18.69
CA LEU A 198 1.80 -34.51 -18.86
C LEU A 198 1.13 -35.59 -18.01
N LEU A 199 0.79 -35.31 -16.74
CA LEU A 199 0.07 -36.24 -15.88
C LEU A 199 -1.35 -36.52 -16.41
N PHE A 200 -2.02 -35.53 -17.00
CA PHE A 200 -3.31 -35.72 -17.65
C PHE A 200 -3.20 -36.51 -18.96
N CYS A 201 -2.17 -36.24 -19.79
CA CYS A 201 -1.90 -37.02 -21.00
C CYS A 201 -1.50 -38.47 -20.68
N ILE A 202 -0.62 -38.70 -19.70
CA ILE A 202 -0.21 -40.03 -19.27
C ILE A 202 -1.41 -40.80 -18.68
N ARG A 203 -2.25 -40.13 -17.88
CA ARG A 203 -3.46 -40.75 -17.31
C ARG A 203 -4.52 -41.08 -18.36
N ARG A 204 -4.64 -40.29 -19.43
CA ARG A 204 -5.52 -40.55 -20.57
C ARG A 204 -4.98 -41.63 -21.53
N MET A 205 -3.66 -41.84 -21.56
CA MET A 205 -3.04 -42.89 -22.38
C MET A 205 -3.03 -44.25 -21.68
N VAL A 206 -3.06 -44.28 -20.34
CA VAL A 206 -3.07 -45.52 -19.53
C VAL A 206 -4.51 -45.98 -19.18
N PHE A 207 -5.47 -45.07 -19.05
CA PHE A 207 -6.88 -45.38 -18.76
C PHE A 207 -7.78 -44.78 -19.83
N GLY A 208 -7.94 -45.51 -20.95
CA GLY A 208 -8.78 -45.08 -22.07
C GLY A 208 -10.27 -44.99 -21.70
N ILE A 209 -10.75 -43.75 -21.55
CA ILE A 209 -12.16 -43.33 -21.70
C ILE A 209 -12.14 -42.00 -22.48
#